data_AF-A0A2E3Y3W1-F1
#
_entry.id   AF-A0A2E3Y3W1-F1
#
_cell.length_a   1.000
_cell.length_b   1.000
_cell.length_c   1.000
_cell.angle_alpha   90.00
_cell.angle_beta   90.00
_cell.angle_gamma   90.00
#
_symmetry.space_group_name_H-M   'P 1'
#
loop_
_entity.id
_entity.type
_entity.pdbx_description
1 polymer ?
#
loop_
_entity_poly.entity_id
_entity_poly.type
_entity_poly.pdbx_seq_one_letter_code
_entity_poly.pdbx_strand_id
1 'polypeptide(L)'
;MDNFLYFFCALLAIIGGAFSFYFYGVYKNWIRPHQIWIPTFCELNSNQCVSIVDTKYGRLLGLPNALIGIFLFLSYAIILICVALKYIDPIFPLYIGGFTIIIGLYLVYGLYRLRVVCKVCLLVHLLNAIIFTMQVI
;
A
#
# COMPACT_ATOMS: atom_id res chain seq x y z
N MET A 1 15.53 0.20 -17.52
CA MET A 1 15.59 0.31 -16.07
C MET A 1 16.59 -0.69 -15.51
N ASP A 2 17.47 -0.27 -14.62
CA ASP A 2 18.51 -1.12 -14.04
C ASP A 2 17.92 -2.12 -13.03
N ASN A 3 18.51 -3.33 -12.96
CA ASN A 3 18.07 -4.37 -12.01
C ASN A 3 18.06 -3.88 -10.56
N PHE A 4 18.99 -3.00 -10.18
CA PHE A 4 19.05 -2.39 -8.86
C PHE A 4 17.77 -1.60 -8.51
N LEU A 5 17.20 -0.91 -9.50
CA LEU A 5 16.01 -0.09 -9.34
C LEU A 5 14.77 -0.97 -9.10
N TYR A 6 14.67 -2.12 -9.78
CA TYR A 6 13.61 -3.10 -9.50
C TYR A 6 13.70 -3.69 -8.09
N PHE A 7 14.91 -3.99 -7.59
CA PHE A 7 15.09 -4.44 -6.21
C PHE A 7 14.70 -3.36 -5.20
N PHE A 8 15.05 -2.10 -5.49
CA PHE A 8 14.64 -0.97 -4.65
C PHE A 8 13.11 -0.80 -4.63
N CYS A 9 12.45 -0.86 -5.78
CA CYS A 9 10.99 -0.84 -5.87
C CYS A 9 10.35 -2.03 -5.14
N ALA A 10 10.94 -3.23 -5.22
CA ALA A 10 10.47 -4.40 -4.49
C ALA A 10 10.57 -4.20 -2.97
N LEU A 11 11.66 -3.60 -2.49
CA LEU A 11 11.81 -3.25 -1.07
C LEU A 11 10.73 -2.25 -0.62
N LEU A 12 10.47 -1.20 -1.42
CA LEU A 12 9.40 -0.25 -1.13
C LEU A 12 8.02 -0.91 -1.11
N ALA A 13 7.76 -1.85 -2.03
CA ALA A 13 6.52 -2.61 -2.07
C ALA A 13 6.35 -3.47 -0.80
N ILE A 14 7.41 -4.14 -0.33
CA ILE A 14 7.40 -4.89 0.94
C ILE A 14 7.08 -3.97 2.11
N ILE A 15 7.69 -2.78 2.16
CA ILE A 15 7.40 -1.77 3.19
C ILE A 15 5.92 -1.35 3.15
N GLY A 16 5.37 -1.08 1.96
CA GLY A 16 3.94 -0.77 1.79
C GLY A 16 3.02 -1.92 2.23
N GLY A 17 3.42 -3.15 1.98
CA GLY A 17 2.73 -4.36 2.46
C GLY A 17 2.78 -4.48 3.99
N ALA A 18 3.92 -4.19 4.62
CA ALA A 18 4.06 -4.19 6.07
C ALA A 18 3.17 -3.13 6.75
N PHE A 19 3.08 -1.93 6.18
CA PHE A 19 2.14 -0.90 6.66
C PHE A 19 0.68 -1.32 6.50
N SER A 20 0.34 -1.97 5.38
CA SER A 20 -1.01 -2.52 5.15
C SER A 20 -1.34 -3.62 6.17
N PHE A 21 -0.36 -4.47 6.51
CA PHE A 21 -0.48 -5.50 7.54
C PHE A 21 -0.67 -4.90 8.93
N TYR A 22 0.13 -3.90 9.30
CA TYR A 22 -0.04 -3.18 10.57
C TYR A 22 -1.43 -2.58 10.69
N PHE A 23 -1.91 -1.88 9.66
CA PHE A 23 -3.24 -1.27 9.69
C PHE A 23 -4.35 -2.30 9.85
N TYR A 24 -4.28 -3.40 9.10
CA TYR A 24 -5.25 -4.49 9.23
C TYR A 24 -5.16 -5.21 10.58
N GLY A 25 -3.96 -5.41 11.11
CA GLY A 25 -3.71 -6.02 12.42
C GLY A 25 -4.25 -5.18 13.58
N VAL A 26 -4.11 -3.86 13.50
CA VAL A 26 -4.73 -2.93 14.46
C VAL A 26 -6.25 -2.95 14.32
N TYR A 27 -6.81 -2.94 13.11
CA TYR A 27 -8.25 -3.07 12.88
C TYR A 27 -8.84 -4.35 13.48
N LYS A 28 -8.13 -5.48 13.36
CA LYS A 28 -8.54 -6.77 13.95
C LYS A 28 -8.24 -6.90 15.44
N ASN A 29 -7.69 -5.87 16.09
CA ASN A 29 -7.19 -5.90 17.47
C ASN A 29 -6.13 -6.99 17.73
N TRP A 30 -5.42 -7.44 16.69
CA TRP A 30 -4.30 -8.38 16.81
C TRP A 30 -3.02 -7.69 17.26
N ILE A 31 -2.86 -6.43 16.87
CA ILE A 31 -1.69 -5.61 17.12
C ILE A 31 -2.14 -4.35 17.87
N ARG A 32 -1.38 -3.95 18.89
CA ARG A 32 -1.63 -2.68 19.58
C ARG A 32 -1.29 -1.52 18.65
N PRO A 33 -2.05 -0.41 18.65
CA PRO A 33 -1.72 0.76 17.84
C PRO A 33 -0.29 1.25 18.06
N HIS A 34 0.17 1.25 19.30
CA HIS A 34 1.54 1.60 19.63
C HIS A 34 2.52 0.48 19.30
N GLN A 35 3.49 0.76 18.43
CA GLN A 35 4.50 -0.18 17.97
C GLN A 35 5.85 0.51 17.81
N ILE A 36 6.94 -0.10 18.32
CA ILE A 36 8.29 0.50 18.36
C ILE A 36 8.85 0.79 16.96
N TRP A 37 8.50 -0.04 15.98
CA TRP A 37 8.94 0.04 14.59
C TRP A 37 8.16 1.05 13.74
N ILE A 38 7.14 1.70 14.31
CA ILE A 38 6.30 2.67 13.60
C ILE A 38 6.55 4.06 14.17
N PRO A 39 6.84 5.06 13.32
CA PRO A 39 7.01 6.42 13.79
C PRO A 39 5.74 6.92 14.49
N THR A 40 5.90 7.66 15.58
CA THR A 40 4.78 8.23 16.36
C THR A 40 3.83 9.06 15.51
N PHE A 41 4.31 9.68 14.43
CA PHE A 41 3.46 10.43 13.51
C PHE A 41 2.59 9.54 12.60
N CYS A 42 2.96 8.28 12.38
CA CYS A 42 2.21 7.27 11.61
C CYS A 42 1.40 6.32 12.51
N GLU A 43 1.41 6.54 13.81
CA GLU A 43 0.66 5.74 14.77
C GLU A 43 -0.85 5.88 14.55
N LEU A 44 -1.58 4.76 14.60
CA LEU A 44 -3.04 4.72 14.51
C LEU A 44 -3.68 5.18 15.82
N ASN A 45 -3.48 6.45 16.16
CA ASN A 45 -3.93 7.03 17.44
C ASN A 45 -5.39 7.53 17.38
N SER A 46 -6.00 7.61 16.20
CA SER A 46 -7.39 8.05 16.02
C SER A 46 -8.31 6.88 15.67
N ASN A 47 -9.35 6.67 16.47
CA ASN A 47 -10.44 5.73 16.14
C ASN A 47 -11.06 6.01 14.76
N GLN A 48 -10.95 7.25 14.28
CA GLN A 48 -11.40 7.66 12.95
C GLN A 48 -10.65 6.94 11.81
N CYS A 49 -9.33 6.73 11.92
CA CYS A 49 -8.56 6.00 10.89
C CYS A 49 -9.06 4.56 10.73
N VAL A 50 -9.30 3.89 11.86
CA VAL A 50 -9.73 2.48 11.89
C VAL A 50 -11.17 2.36 11.40
N SER A 51 -12.03 3.32 11.74
CA SER A 51 -13.43 3.35 11.26
C SER A 51 -13.60 3.48 9.75
N ILE A 52 -12.56 3.91 9.01
CA ILE A 52 -12.62 3.97 7.53
C ILE A 52 -12.91 2.57 6.96
N VAL A 53 -12.40 1.50 7.58
CA VAL A 53 -12.56 0.11 7.11
C VAL A 53 -14.02 -0.33 7.08
N ASP A 54 -14.87 0.27 7.90
CA ASP A 54 -16.30 -0.05 7.96
C ASP A 54 -17.13 0.81 7.01
N THR A 55 -16.50 1.74 6.29
CA THR A 55 -17.15 2.55 5.25
C THR A 55 -17.16 1.85 3.90
N LYS A 56 -18.04 2.31 3.00
CA LYS A 56 -18.09 1.85 1.60
C LYS A 56 -16.76 2.05 0.86
N TYR A 57 -15.93 3.01 1.27
CA TYR A 57 -14.62 3.25 0.67
C TYR A 57 -13.53 2.36 1.25
N GLY A 58 -13.68 1.87 2.49
CA GLY A 58 -12.70 1.02 3.16
C GLY A 58 -12.79 -0.46 2.79
N ARG A 59 -13.82 -0.86 2.03
CA ARG A 59 -14.00 -2.22 1.53
C ARG A 59 -14.14 -2.24 0.02
N LEU A 60 -13.35 -3.07 -0.64
CA LEU A 60 -13.47 -3.39 -2.06
C LEU A 60 -13.95 -4.83 -2.17
N LEU A 61 -15.07 -5.05 -2.88
CA LEU A 61 -15.73 -6.36 -2.98
C LEU A 61 -16.04 -7.00 -1.60
N GLY A 62 -16.33 -6.19 -0.58
CA GLY A 62 -16.62 -6.65 0.78
C GLY A 62 -15.38 -6.97 1.63
N LEU A 63 -14.18 -6.97 1.06
CA LEU A 63 -12.93 -7.18 1.77
C LEU A 63 -12.29 -5.84 2.17
N PRO A 64 -11.70 -5.72 3.37
CA PRO A 64 -10.95 -4.54 3.77
C PRO A 64 -9.83 -4.23 2.78
N ASN A 65 -9.72 -2.98 2.35
CA ASN A 65 -8.67 -2.58 1.39
C ASN A 65 -7.27 -2.84 1.91
N ALA A 66 -7.07 -2.75 3.23
CA ALA A 66 -5.80 -3.07 3.85
C ALA A 66 -5.42 -4.55 3.67
N LEU A 67 -6.40 -5.45 3.72
CA LEU A 67 -6.17 -6.87 3.45
C LEU A 67 -5.77 -7.10 1.99
N ILE A 68 -6.49 -6.48 1.06
CA ILE A 68 -6.17 -6.53 -0.38
C ILE A 68 -4.78 -5.94 -0.62
N GLY A 69 -4.46 -4.82 0.04
CA GLY A 69 -3.16 -4.17 -0.01
C GLY A 69 -2.01 -5.09 0.36
N ILE A 70 -2.14 -5.89 1.43
CA ILE A 70 -1.11 -6.86 1.82
C ILE A 70 -0.79 -7.81 0.65
N PHE A 71 -1.80 -8.47 0.08
CA PHE A 71 -1.62 -9.42 -1.01
C PHE A 71 -1.11 -8.73 -2.29
N LEU A 72 -1.60 -7.53 -2.57
CA LEU A 72 -1.22 -6.78 -3.74
C LEU A 72 0.24 -6.32 -3.66
N PHE A 73 0.66 -5.73 -2.55
CA PHE A 73 2.04 -5.27 -2.37
C PHE A 73 3.03 -6.44 -2.31
N LEU A 74 2.66 -7.55 -1.68
CA LEU A 74 3.50 -8.74 -1.62
C LEU A 74 3.67 -9.39 -3.00
N SER A 75 2.57 -9.57 -3.73
CA SER A 75 2.64 -10.10 -5.11
C SER A 75 3.40 -9.15 -6.04
N TYR A 76 3.23 -7.83 -5.85
CA TYR A 76 3.96 -6.83 -6.63
C TYR A 76 5.46 -6.88 -6.36
N ALA A 77 5.88 -7.02 -5.10
CA ALA A 77 7.29 -7.20 -4.75
C ALA A 77 7.91 -8.44 -5.42
N ILE A 78 7.18 -9.56 -5.43
CA ILE A 78 7.63 -10.81 -6.08
C ILE A 78 7.80 -10.59 -7.60
N ILE A 79 6.82 -9.94 -8.24
CA ILE A 79 6.89 -9.64 -9.68
C ILE A 79 8.10 -8.75 -9.99
N LEU A 80 8.34 -7.70 -9.20
CA LEU A 80 9.49 -6.81 -9.37
C LEU A 80 10.82 -7.55 -9.22
N ILE A 81 10.93 -8.48 -8.27
CA ILE A 81 12.12 -9.34 -8.11
C ILE A 81 12.28 -10.26 -9.34
N CYS A 82 11.20 -10.88 -9.82
CA CYS A 82 11.25 -11.74 -11.00
C CYS A 82 11.68 -10.98 -12.27
N VAL A 83 11.26 -9.70 -12.41
CA VAL A 83 11.73 -8.84 -13.49
C VAL A 83 13.21 -8.52 -13.35
N ALA A 84 13.69 -8.21 -12.14
CA ALA A 84 15.13 -8.00 -11.88
C ALA A 84 15.99 -9.23 -12.24
N LEU A 85 15.43 -10.43 -12.05
CA LEU A 85 16.03 -11.72 -12.41
C LEU A 85 15.80 -12.12 -13.88
N LYS A 86 15.14 -11.28 -14.68
CA LYS A 86 14.82 -11.49 -16.11
C LYS A 86 13.89 -12.68 -16.39
N TYR A 87 13.09 -13.11 -15.42
CA TYR A 87 12.06 -14.13 -15.62
C TYR A 87 10.76 -13.57 -16.21
N ILE A 88 10.48 -12.29 -15.98
CA ILE A 88 9.23 -11.61 -16.38
C ILE A 88 9.59 -10.34 -17.15
N ASP A 89 8.76 -9.99 -18.14
CA ASP A 89 8.90 -8.75 -18.89
C ASP A 89 8.52 -7.52 -18.04
N PRO A 90 9.29 -6.42 -18.09
CA PRO A 90 9.01 -5.20 -17.32
C PRO A 90 7.69 -4.50 -17.65
N ILE A 91 6.99 -4.88 -18.72
CA ILE A 91 5.68 -4.31 -19.05
C ILE A 91 4.59 -4.73 -18.06
N PHE A 92 4.67 -5.94 -17.48
CA PHE A 92 3.70 -6.44 -16.52
C PHE A 92 3.62 -5.61 -15.22
N PRO A 93 4.73 -5.36 -14.50
CA PRO A 93 4.67 -4.54 -13.29
C PRO A 93 4.23 -3.09 -13.57
N LEU A 94 4.46 -2.57 -14.78
CA LEU A 94 4.01 -1.25 -15.19
C LEU A 94 2.49 -1.17 -15.32
N TYR A 95 1.85 -2.17 -15.94
CA TYR A 95 0.38 -2.25 -15.98
C TYR A 95 -0.24 -2.40 -14.58
N ILE A 96 0.36 -3.24 -13.73
CA ILE A 96 -0.09 -3.42 -12.34
C ILE A 96 0.05 -2.11 -11.57
N GLY A 97 1.19 -1.42 -11.68
CA GLY A 97 1.42 -0.12 -11.05
C GLY A 97 0.42 0.95 -11.52
N GLY A 98 0.12 1.00 -12.83
CA GLY A 98 -0.88 1.92 -13.35
C GLY A 98 -2.26 1.67 -12.74
N PHE A 99 -2.68 0.40 -12.67
CA PHE A 99 -3.94 0.00 -12.06
C PHE A 99 -4.03 0.36 -10.58
N THR A 100 -2.96 0.15 -9.82
CA THR A 100 -2.92 0.46 -8.38
C THR A 100 -2.96 1.96 -8.12
N ILE A 101 -2.37 2.78 -9.00
CA ILE A 101 -2.47 4.25 -8.92
C ILE A 101 -3.91 4.72 -9.13
N ILE A 102 -4.61 4.19 -10.12
CA ILE A 102 -6.01 4.54 -10.38
C ILE A 102 -6.88 4.22 -9.16
N ILE A 103 -6.74 3.01 -8.60
CA ILE A 103 -7.43 2.63 -7.35
C ILE A 103 -7.01 3.53 -6.20
N GLY A 104 -5.72 3.84 -6.07
CA GLY A 104 -5.19 4.70 -5.02
C GLY A 104 -5.80 6.09 -5.04
N LEU A 105 -5.93 6.72 -6.21
CA LEU A 105 -6.57 8.01 -6.37
C LEU A 105 -8.04 7.99 -5.93
N TYR A 106 -8.78 6.93 -6.29
CA TYR A 106 -10.16 6.74 -5.84
C TYR A 106 -10.26 6.63 -4.31
N LEU A 107 -9.34 5.92 -3.66
CA LEU A 107 -9.32 5.76 -2.21
C LEU A 107 -8.93 7.04 -1.48
N VAL A 108 -7.94 7.79 -2.01
CA VAL A 108 -7.57 9.11 -1.48
C VAL A 108 -8.74 10.10 -1.61
N TYR A 109 -9.48 10.06 -2.72
CA TYR A 109 -10.72 10.82 -2.85
C TYR A 109 -11.77 10.41 -1.80
N GLY A 110 -11.89 9.11 -1.50
CA GLY A 110 -12.72 8.59 -0.41
C GLY A 110 -12.33 9.14 0.96
N LEU A 111 -11.04 9.22 1.27
CA LEU A 111 -10.52 9.82 2.51
C LEU A 111 -10.94 11.29 2.65
N TYR A 112 -10.79 12.06 1.56
CA TYR A 112 -11.22 13.47 1.52
C TYR A 112 -12.73 13.61 1.73
N ARG A 113 -13.53 12.76 1.07
CA ARG A 113 -15.01 12.78 1.21
C ARG A 113 -15.46 12.41 2.62
N LEU A 114 -14.78 11.48 3.28
CA LEU A 114 -15.06 11.06 4.66
C LEU A 114 -14.52 12.05 5.70
N ARG A 115 -13.76 13.08 5.29
CA ARG A 115 -13.05 14.03 6.17
C ARG A 115 -12.13 13.34 7.19
N VAL A 116 -11.57 12.18 6.83
CA VAL A 116 -10.60 11.46 7.68
C VAL A 116 -9.23 11.51 7.02
N VAL A 117 -8.25 12.06 7.75
CA VAL A 117 -6.86 12.10 7.29
C VAL A 117 -6.12 10.92 7.89
N CYS A 118 -6.03 9.82 7.13
CA CYS A 118 -5.28 8.65 7.58
C CYS A 118 -3.85 8.64 7.02
N LYS A 119 -2.89 8.96 7.90
CA LYS A 119 -1.47 9.12 7.53
C LYS A 119 -0.83 7.84 7.01
N VAL A 120 -1.19 6.68 7.57
CA VAL A 120 -0.72 5.37 7.10
C VAL A 120 -1.19 5.11 5.67
N CYS A 121 -2.48 5.35 5.38
CA CYS A 121 -3.02 5.18 4.03
C CYS A 121 -2.36 6.14 3.03
N LEU A 122 -2.19 7.41 3.41
CA LEU A 122 -1.49 8.39 2.58
C LEU A 122 -0.04 7.98 2.28
N LEU A 123 0.68 7.45 3.28
CA LEU A 123 2.04 6.96 3.12
C LEU A 123 2.10 5.76 2.17
N VAL A 124 1.17 4.80 2.30
CA VAL A 124 1.10 3.65 1.38
C VAL A 124 0.78 4.08 -0.05
N HIS A 125 -0.11 5.05 -0.25
CA HIS A 125 -0.40 5.61 -1.58
C HIS A 125 0.80 6.38 -2.15
N LEU A 126 1.53 7.12 -1.31
CA LEU A 126 2.76 7.80 -1.69
C LEU A 126 3.84 6.80 -2.13
N LEU A 127 4.04 5.72 -1.37
CA LEU A 127 4.99 4.64 -1.74
C LEU A 127 4.62 4.04 -3.09
N ASN A 128 3.34 3.76 -3.33
CA ASN A 128 2.89 3.24 -4.62
C ASN A 128 3.14 4.22 -5.78
N ALA A 129 2.93 5.52 -5.56
CA ALA A 129 3.24 6.58 -6.52
C ALA A 129 4.74 6.62 -6.84
N ILE A 130 5.61 6.55 -5.83
CA ILE A 130 7.07 6.52 -6.02
C ILE A 130 7.46 5.28 -6.85
N ILE A 131 6.98 4.09 -6.47
CA ILE A 131 7.27 2.84 -7.19
C ILE A 131 6.85 2.94 -8.66
N PHE A 132 5.67 3.51 -8.95
CA PHE A 132 5.21 3.70 -10.32
C PHE A 132 6.05 4.72 -11.10
N THR A 133 6.33 5.88 -10.52
CA THR A 133 7.17 6.91 -11.19
C THR A 133 8.56 6.39 -11.51
N MET A 134 9.16 5.63 -10.59
CA MET A 134 10.46 5.00 -10.80
C MET A 134 10.45 3.98 -11.94
N GLN A 135 9.31 3.33 -12.23
CA GLN A 135 9.19 2.40 -13.36
C GLN A 135 9.01 3.08 -14.71
N VAL A 136 8.54 4.32 -14.72
CA VAL A 136 8.27 5.08 -15.95
C VAL A 136 9.50 5.85 -16.42
N ILE A 137 10.42 6.19 -15.50
CA ILE A 137 11.69 6.87 -15.76
C ILE A 137 12.75 5.84 -16.19
#